data_AF-A0AAN5BUT3-F1
#
_entry.id   AF-A0AAN5BUT3-F1
#
_cell.length_a   1.000
_cell.length_b   1.000
_cell.length_c   1.000
_cell.angle_alpha   90.00
_cell.angle_beta   90.00
_cell.angle_gamma   90.00
#
_symmetry.space_group_name_H-M   'P 1'
#
loop_
_entity.id
_entity.type
_entity.pdbx_description
1 polymer ?
#
loop_
_entity_poly.entity_id
_entity_poly.type
_entity_poly.pdbx_seq_one_letter_code
_entity_poly.pdbx_strand_id
1 'polypeptide(L)'
;MFIYIPLYFESVSLRGKIAAAAVGVVFEECSWVFCYSPAAKRMLKAKYTTAVDIAHEVDRYAAFYIIVLGEYLYQIVVGSPAAVGFNLSLLHAIWVLIIAFCLNWLYAHNDGALQSTHPFRYSVYTAFGWAVLHLPLVASLLASGHVAAASAAEDRFRDPERWLLCGSLGTGLYCLYGLALLYEDRDAPGTLMLSKVGHPE
;
A
#
# COMPACT_ATOMS: atom_id res chain seq x y z
N MET A 1 -11.10 18.57 2.01
CA MET A 1 -12.32 18.34 2.82
C MET A 1 -13.63 18.60 2.05
N PHE A 2 -13.87 19.79 1.47
CA PHE A 2 -15.13 20.05 0.71
C PHE A 2 -15.31 19.22 -0.58
N ILE A 3 -14.25 18.61 -1.10
CA ILE A 3 -14.28 17.80 -2.35
C ILE A 3 -15.09 16.51 -2.17
N TYR A 4 -15.25 16.00 -0.95
CA TYR A 4 -16.00 14.76 -0.67
C TYR A 4 -17.51 14.97 -0.46
N ILE A 5 -18.00 16.22 -0.43
CA ILE A 5 -19.43 16.54 -0.26
C ILE A 5 -20.33 15.83 -1.29
N PRO A 6 -19.98 15.75 -2.59
CA PRO A 6 -20.80 15.07 -3.58
C PRO A 6 -21.01 13.57 -3.33
N LEU A 7 -20.18 12.94 -2.47
CA LEU A 7 -20.28 11.51 -2.16
C LEU A 7 -21.55 11.18 -1.34
N TYR A 8 -21.97 12.12 -0.49
CA TYR A 8 -23.11 11.97 0.42
C TYR A 8 -24.47 12.22 -0.24
N PHE A 9 -24.49 12.81 -1.43
CA PHE A 9 -25.73 13.05 -2.16
C PHE A 9 -26.09 11.84 -3.04
N GLU A 10 -27.31 11.34 -2.88
CA GLU A 10 -27.86 10.26 -3.72
C GLU A 10 -28.15 10.71 -5.16
N SER A 11 -28.27 12.02 -5.40
CA SER A 11 -28.53 12.60 -6.72
C SER A 11 -27.35 12.51 -7.70
N VAL A 12 -26.16 12.12 -7.23
CA VAL A 12 -24.94 12.04 -8.04
C VAL A 12 -24.75 10.61 -8.58
N SER A 13 -24.55 10.48 -9.89
CA SER A 13 -24.28 9.18 -10.53
C SER A 13 -23.05 8.49 -9.94
N LEU A 14 -23.02 7.15 -9.96
CA LEU A 14 -21.89 6.35 -9.46
C LEU A 14 -20.54 6.78 -10.07
N ARG A 15 -20.53 7.11 -11.37
CA ARG A 15 -19.33 7.61 -12.07
C ARG A 15 -18.88 8.96 -11.53
N GLY A 16 -19.82 9.85 -11.18
CA GLY A 16 -19.54 11.13 -10.55
C GLY A 16 -18.96 10.97 -9.14
N LYS A 17 -19.44 9.99 -8.37
CA LYS A 17 -18.89 9.66 -7.04
C LYS A 17 -17.45 9.14 -7.13
N ILE A 18 -17.17 8.24 -8.07
CA ILE A 18 -15.81 7.74 -8.33
C ILE A 18 -14.88 8.87 -8.75
N ALA A 19 -15.31 9.74 -9.66
CA ALA A 19 -14.51 10.87 -10.11
C ALA A 19 -14.21 11.86 -8.98
N ALA A 20 -15.21 12.19 -8.14
CA ALA A 20 -15.02 13.07 -6.99
C ALA A 20 -14.05 12.48 -5.95
N ALA A 21 -14.15 11.17 -5.68
CA ALA A 21 -13.23 10.47 -4.79
C ALA A 21 -11.79 10.47 -5.33
N ALA A 22 -11.61 10.16 -6.62
CA ALA A 22 -10.29 10.17 -7.26
C ALA A 22 -9.65 11.56 -7.25
N VAL A 23 -10.42 12.61 -7.57
CA VAL A 23 -9.95 13.99 -7.51
C VAL A 23 -9.62 14.41 -6.08
N GLY A 24 -10.44 14.00 -5.10
CA GLY A 24 -10.19 14.27 -3.68
C GLY A 24 -8.87 13.69 -3.21
N VAL A 25 -8.62 12.42 -3.50
CA VAL A 25 -7.37 11.72 -3.14
C VAL A 25 -6.17 12.37 -3.83
N VAL A 26 -6.23 12.60 -5.14
CA VAL A 26 -5.11 13.23 -5.88
C VAL A 26 -4.84 14.63 -5.35
N PHE A 27 -5.87 15.42 -5.07
CA PHE A 27 -5.69 16.76 -4.53
C PHE A 27 -5.07 16.74 -3.13
N GLU A 28 -5.48 15.82 -2.27
CA GLU A 28 -4.94 15.64 -0.93
C GLU A 28 -3.46 15.24 -0.98
N GLU A 29 -3.11 14.30 -1.85
CA GLU A 29 -1.73 13.88 -2.06
C GLU A 29 -0.85 14.98 -2.67
N CYS A 30 -1.35 15.67 -3.70
CA CYS A 30 -0.62 16.80 -4.28
C CYS A 30 -0.44 17.92 -3.26
N SER A 31 -1.45 18.18 -2.42
CA SER A 31 -1.35 19.18 -1.35
C SER A 31 -0.35 18.77 -0.28
N TRP A 32 -0.32 17.49 0.10
CA TRP A 32 0.65 16.95 1.05
C TRP A 32 2.07 17.03 0.51
N VAL A 33 2.32 16.53 -0.71
CA VAL A 33 3.62 16.63 -1.39
C VAL A 33 4.05 18.09 -1.52
N PHE A 34 3.14 18.98 -1.91
CA PHE A 34 3.43 20.41 -2.01
C PHE A 34 3.83 21.00 -0.67
N CYS A 35 3.04 20.83 0.40
CA CYS A 35 3.30 21.38 1.73
C CYS A 35 4.63 20.92 2.31
N TYR A 36 5.02 19.66 2.10
CA TYR A 36 6.29 19.14 2.61
C TYR A 36 7.47 19.37 1.66
N SER A 37 7.21 19.75 0.39
CA SER A 37 8.26 19.95 -0.60
C SER A 37 9.24 21.07 -0.21
N PRO A 38 10.52 20.94 -0.59
CA PRO A 38 11.48 22.05 -0.48
C PRO A 38 11.02 23.32 -1.22
N ALA A 39 10.19 23.16 -2.26
CA ALA A 39 9.64 24.25 -3.05
C ALA A 39 8.66 25.11 -2.24
N ALA A 40 7.72 24.51 -1.51
CA ALA A 40 6.81 25.27 -0.63
C ALA A 40 7.56 25.97 0.51
N LYS A 41 8.59 25.32 1.07
CA LYS A 41 9.48 25.95 2.06
C LYS A 41 10.17 27.20 1.51
N ARG A 42 10.65 27.13 0.26
CA ARG A 42 11.27 28.27 -0.44
C ARG A 42 10.26 29.39 -0.75
N MET A 43 9.02 29.03 -1.08
CA MET A 43 7.94 29.99 -1.34
C MET A 43 7.45 30.68 -0.06
N LEU A 44 7.34 29.95 1.05
CA LEU A 44 6.78 30.46 2.31
C LEU A 44 7.80 31.16 3.21
N LYS A 45 9.10 31.17 2.85
CA LYS A 45 10.21 31.77 3.64
C LYS A 45 10.18 31.37 5.13
N ALA A 46 9.68 30.18 5.44
CA ALA A 46 9.51 29.72 6.80
C ALA A 46 10.87 29.34 7.39
N LYS A 47 11.35 30.11 8.39
CA LYS A 47 12.64 29.89 9.07
C LYS A 47 12.64 28.65 9.97
N TYR A 48 11.45 28.20 10.40
CA TYR A 48 11.24 27.00 11.18
C TYR A 48 10.16 26.16 10.50
N THR A 49 10.53 24.97 10.04
CA THR A 49 9.58 23.94 9.60
C THR A 49 9.33 23.02 10.79
N THR A 50 8.12 22.47 10.92
CA THR A 50 7.86 21.38 11.85
C THR A 50 8.86 20.26 11.59
N ALA A 51 9.68 19.93 12.60
CA ALA A 51 10.51 18.74 12.57
C ALA A 51 9.57 17.55 12.62
N VAL A 52 9.43 16.85 11.49
CA VAL A 52 8.68 15.61 11.45
C VAL A 52 9.49 14.57 12.21
N ASP A 53 8.89 13.96 13.23
CA ASP A 53 9.47 12.79 13.87
C ASP A 53 9.40 11.62 12.89
N ILE A 54 10.54 11.35 12.26
CA ILE A 54 10.68 10.33 11.22
C ILE A 54 10.31 8.94 11.78
N ALA A 55 10.67 8.63 13.02
CA ALA A 55 10.37 7.31 13.59
C ALA A 55 8.86 7.14 13.78
N HIS A 56 8.20 8.17 14.29
CA HIS A 56 6.76 8.14 14.50
C HIS A 56 5.96 8.07 13.19
N GLU A 57 6.37 8.80 12.15
CA GLU A 57 5.70 8.71 10.85
C GLU A 57 5.85 7.31 10.23
N VAL A 58 7.04 6.70 10.30
CA VAL A 58 7.27 5.35 9.78
C VAL A 58 6.39 4.32 10.50
N ASP A 59 6.30 4.39 11.82
CA ASP A 59 5.39 3.54 12.61
C ASP A 59 3.93 3.74 12.21
N ARG A 60 3.52 4.98 11.89
CA ARG A 60 2.16 5.28 11.43
C ARG A 60 1.84 4.62 10.09
N TYR A 61 2.77 4.64 9.13
CA TYR A 61 2.60 3.96 7.84
C TYR A 61 2.58 2.43 7.99
N ALA A 62 3.44 1.88 8.85
CA ALA A 62 3.40 0.45 9.17
C ALA A 62 2.07 0.05 9.82
N ALA A 63 1.57 0.82 10.79
CA ALA A 63 0.27 0.58 11.41
C ALA A 63 -0.87 0.66 10.37
N PHE A 64 -0.81 1.63 9.45
CA PHE A 64 -1.79 1.75 8.37
C PHE A 64 -1.79 0.53 7.44
N TYR A 65 -0.61 0.04 7.06
CA TYR A 65 -0.48 -1.18 6.27
C TYR A 65 -1.12 -2.39 6.97
N ILE A 66 -0.88 -2.57 8.27
CA ILE A 66 -1.47 -3.66 9.06
C ILE A 66 -3.00 -3.55 9.12
N ILE A 67 -3.54 -2.33 9.28
CA ILE A 67 -5.01 -2.11 9.27
C ILE A 67 -5.60 -2.54 7.93
N VAL A 68 -4.97 -2.15 6.82
CA VAL A 68 -5.40 -2.52 5.46
C VAL A 68 -5.33 -4.03 5.25
N LEU A 69 -4.27 -4.67 5.73
CA LEU A 69 -4.14 -6.12 5.66
C LEU A 69 -5.18 -6.83 6.55
N GLY A 70 -5.54 -6.24 7.68
CA GLY A 70 -6.64 -6.69 8.52
C GLY A 70 -7.98 -6.62 7.79
N GLU A 71 -8.26 -5.52 7.09
CA GLU A 71 -9.45 -5.37 6.26
C GLU A 71 -9.48 -6.38 5.10
N TYR A 72 -8.33 -6.60 4.44
CA TYR A 72 -8.17 -7.63 3.42
C TYR A 72 -8.60 -9.03 3.90
N LEU A 73 -8.21 -9.41 5.12
CA LEU A 73 -8.58 -10.69 5.73
C LEU A 73 -10.01 -10.71 6.25
N TYR A 74 -10.50 -9.60 6.80
CA TYR A 74 -11.84 -9.49 7.38
C TYR A 74 -12.93 -9.85 6.37
N GLN A 75 -12.81 -9.36 5.13
CA GLN A 75 -13.77 -9.63 4.05
C GLN A 75 -13.93 -11.13 3.76
N ILE A 76 -12.87 -11.92 3.95
CA ILE A 76 -12.88 -13.36 3.68
C ILE A 76 -13.45 -14.14 4.86
N VAL A 77 -13.12 -13.72 6.08
CA VAL A 77 -13.60 -14.37 7.31
C VAL A 77 -15.09 -14.14 7.53
N VAL A 78 -15.59 -12.94 7.23
CA VAL A 78 -17.00 -12.57 7.45
C VAL A 78 -17.87 -12.76 6.21
N GLY A 79 -17.32 -12.56 5.01
CA GLY A 79 -18.06 -12.64 3.76
C GLY A 79 -18.26 -14.06 3.21
N SER A 80 -17.43 -15.02 3.63
CA SER A 80 -17.58 -16.41 3.21
C SER A 80 -18.32 -17.20 4.29
N PRO A 81 -19.43 -17.90 3.97
CA PRO A 81 -19.86 -19.00 4.80
C PRO A 81 -18.76 -20.05 4.67
N ALA A 82 -17.75 -19.99 5.53
CA ALA A 82 -16.91 -21.12 5.87
C ALA A 82 -17.84 -22.18 6.49
N ALA A 83 -18.65 -22.80 5.64
CA ALA A 83 -19.66 -23.76 6.00
C ALA A 83 -18.92 -24.85 6.76
N VAL A 84 -19.35 -25.08 8.00
CA VAL A 84 -18.79 -26.07 8.92
C VAL A 84 -18.53 -27.38 8.17
N GLY A 85 -17.26 -27.66 7.84
CA GLY A 85 -16.87 -28.80 7.01
C GLY A 85 -15.60 -28.56 6.18
N PHE A 86 -15.07 -29.63 5.58
CA PHE A 86 -13.93 -29.61 4.66
C PHE A 86 -14.43 -29.27 3.24
N ASN A 87 -14.51 -27.98 2.91
CA ASN A 87 -15.05 -27.48 1.64
C ASN A 87 -13.99 -26.71 0.84
N LEU A 88 -14.18 -26.59 -0.49
CA LEU A 88 -13.26 -25.85 -1.37
C LEU A 88 -13.13 -24.37 -0.96
N SER A 89 -14.23 -23.77 -0.46
CA SER A 89 -14.24 -22.40 0.09
C SER A 89 -13.32 -22.23 1.30
N LEU A 90 -13.19 -23.25 2.17
CA LEU A 90 -12.25 -23.22 3.28
C LEU A 90 -10.81 -23.23 2.77
N LEU A 91 -10.52 -24.06 1.76
CA LEU A 91 -9.20 -24.12 1.14
C LEU A 91 -8.83 -22.77 0.49
N HIS A 92 -9.76 -22.11 -0.20
CA HIS A 92 -9.55 -20.76 -0.73
C HIS A 92 -9.26 -19.74 0.37
N ALA A 93 -10.02 -19.75 1.47
CA ALA A 93 -9.77 -18.87 2.60
C ALA A 93 -8.38 -19.08 3.23
N ILE A 94 -7.95 -20.34 3.38
CA ILE A 94 -6.61 -20.69 3.86
C ILE A 94 -5.54 -20.17 2.90
N TRP A 95 -5.71 -20.34 1.59
CA TRP A 95 -4.76 -19.83 0.60
C TRP A 95 -4.61 -18.32 0.65
N VAL A 96 -5.72 -17.60 0.80
CA VAL A 96 -5.66 -16.14 0.90
C VAL A 96 -5.00 -15.70 2.22
N LEU A 97 -5.24 -16.42 3.32
CA LEU A 97 -4.56 -16.18 4.59
C LEU A 97 -3.04 -16.37 4.47
N ILE A 98 -2.60 -17.43 3.77
CA ILE A 98 -1.18 -17.65 3.48
C ILE A 98 -0.60 -16.49 2.66
N ILE A 99 -1.31 -16.04 1.62
CA ILE A 99 -0.87 -14.90 0.80
C ILE A 99 -0.75 -13.63 1.65
N ALA A 100 -1.74 -13.33 2.50
CA ALA A 100 -1.67 -12.18 3.41
C ALA A 100 -0.49 -12.26 4.37
N PHE A 101 -0.22 -13.45 4.92
CA PHE A 101 0.92 -13.69 5.79
C PHE A 101 2.25 -13.47 5.06
N CYS A 102 2.39 -13.98 3.83
CA CYS A 102 3.57 -13.75 2.99
C CYS A 102 3.76 -12.26 2.66
N LEU A 103 2.69 -11.53 2.35
CA LEU A 103 2.74 -10.09 2.09
C LEU A 103 3.12 -9.29 3.34
N ASN A 104 2.62 -9.68 4.50
CA ASN A 104 3.03 -9.09 5.78
C ASN A 104 4.53 -9.31 6.04
N TRP A 105 4.99 -10.55 5.82
CA TRP A 105 6.39 -10.90 6.01
C TRP A 105 7.29 -10.11 5.06
N LEU A 106 6.91 -9.99 3.79
CA LEU A 106 7.65 -9.23 2.79
C LEU A 106 7.74 -7.75 3.16
N TYR A 107 6.64 -7.15 3.62
CA TYR A 107 6.62 -5.77 4.10
C TYR A 107 7.50 -5.58 5.35
N ALA A 108 7.44 -6.49 6.33
CA ALA A 108 8.23 -6.40 7.55
C ALA A 108 9.74 -6.58 7.32
N HIS A 109 10.13 -7.42 6.35
CA HIS A 109 11.53 -7.70 6.05
C HIS A 109 12.13 -6.80 4.96
N ASN A 110 11.32 -6.00 4.24
CA ASN A 110 11.72 -5.13 3.13
C ASN A 110 12.68 -5.84 2.14
N ASP A 111 13.99 -5.57 2.24
CA ASP A 111 15.04 -6.11 1.37
C ASP A 111 15.88 -7.23 1.99
N GLY A 112 15.60 -7.62 3.25
CA GLY A 112 16.36 -8.64 3.97
C GLY A 112 17.79 -8.25 4.35
N ALA A 113 18.17 -6.98 4.14
CA ALA A 113 19.46 -6.42 4.57
C ALA A 113 19.57 -6.37 6.11
N LEU A 114 20.73 -6.71 6.65
CA LEU A 114 21.02 -6.70 8.09
C LEU A 114 21.18 -5.28 8.62
N GLN A 115 21.70 -4.37 7.80
CA GLN A 115 21.84 -2.94 8.07
C GLN A 115 21.22 -2.13 6.93
N SER A 116 19.94 -1.79 7.05
CA SER A 116 19.25 -0.90 6.13
C SER A 116 19.05 0.49 6.73
N THR A 117 19.19 1.51 5.88
CA THR A 117 18.86 2.90 6.25
C THR A 117 17.55 3.31 5.62
N HIS A 118 16.64 3.81 6.46
CA HIS A 118 15.29 4.17 6.04
C HIS A 118 15.32 5.33 5.01
N PRO A 119 14.53 5.28 3.92
CA PRO A 119 14.41 6.32 2.90
C PRO A 119 14.28 7.75 3.44
N PHE A 120 13.58 7.90 4.56
CA PHE A 120 13.34 9.17 5.24
C PHE A 120 14.60 9.83 5.84
N ARG A 121 15.70 9.09 6.02
CA ARG A 121 16.90 9.60 6.69
C ARG A 121 17.94 10.22 5.77
N TYR A 122 17.92 9.94 4.46
CA TYR A 122 18.98 10.38 3.55
C TYR A 122 18.50 11.26 2.38
N SER A 123 17.25 11.16 1.94
CA SER A 123 16.73 12.00 0.85
C SER A 123 15.25 12.32 0.98
N VAL A 124 14.92 13.61 0.88
CA VAL A 124 13.54 14.10 0.87
C VAL A 124 12.76 13.55 -0.33
N TYR A 125 13.40 13.42 -1.50
CA TYR A 125 12.76 12.89 -2.70
C TYR A 125 12.44 11.40 -2.57
N THR A 126 13.33 10.62 -1.96
CA THR A 126 13.10 9.19 -1.72
C THR A 126 12.05 8.98 -0.63
N ALA A 127 12.01 9.83 0.40
CA ALA A 127 10.94 9.83 1.40
C ALA A 127 9.56 10.07 0.77
N PHE A 128 9.46 11.04 -0.15
CA PHE A 128 8.23 11.27 -0.91
C PHE A 128 7.86 10.09 -1.81
N GLY A 129 8.84 9.53 -2.52
CA GLY A 129 8.62 8.34 -3.35
C GLY A 129 8.05 7.19 -2.53
N TRP A 130 8.62 6.91 -1.35
CA TRP A 130 8.18 5.86 -0.46
C TRP A 130 6.75 6.09 0.07
N ALA A 131 6.42 7.32 0.47
CA ALA A 131 5.08 7.68 0.93
C ALA A 131 4.02 7.59 -0.18
N VAL A 132 4.33 8.09 -1.37
CA VAL A 132 3.43 8.04 -2.53
C VAL A 132 3.20 6.59 -2.98
N LEU A 133 4.20 5.72 -2.88
CA LEU A 133 4.10 4.31 -3.27
C LEU A 133 3.23 3.47 -2.29
N HIS A 134 3.04 3.94 -1.05
CA HIS A 134 2.18 3.26 -0.08
C HIS A 134 0.69 3.31 -0.47
N LEU A 135 0.25 4.36 -1.15
CA LEU A 135 -1.14 4.51 -1.56
C LEU A 135 -1.59 3.49 -2.61
N PRO A 136 -0.88 3.32 -3.76
CA PRO A 136 -1.21 2.28 -4.72
C PRO A 136 -1.05 0.89 -4.10
N LEU A 137 -0.08 0.70 -3.20
CA LEU A 137 0.06 -0.55 -2.44
C LEU A 137 -1.21 -0.88 -1.66
N VAL A 138 -1.65 0.02 -0.79
CA VAL A 138 -2.86 -0.18 0.04
C VAL A 138 -4.12 -0.32 -0.81
N ALA A 139 -4.29 0.52 -1.83
CA ALA A 139 -5.44 0.43 -2.74
C ALA A 139 -5.50 -0.91 -3.47
N SER A 140 -4.34 -1.42 -3.90
CA SER A 140 -4.24 -2.71 -4.57
C SER A 140 -4.58 -3.88 -3.63
N LEU A 141 -4.15 -3.83 -2.37
CA LEU A 141 -4.49 -4.82 -1.35
C LEU A 141 -5.99 -4.83 -1.10
N LEU A 142 -6.62 -3.68 -0.85
CA LEU A 142 -8.07 -3.58 -0.65
C LEU A 142 -8.86 -4.12 -1.85
N ALA A 143 -8.45 -3.76 -3.07
CA ALA A 143 -9.07 -4.28 -4.29
C ALA A 143 -8.92 -5.80 -4.41
N SER A 144 -7.73 -6.36 -4.13
CA SER A 144 -7.56 -7.81 -4.11
C SER A 144 -8.40 -8.50 -3.04
N GLY A 145 -8.53 -7.93 -1.83
CA GLY A 145 -9.27 -8.53 -0.73
C GLY A 145 -10.75 -8.64 -1.01
N HIS A 146 -11.33 -7.61 -1.63
CA HIS A 146 -12.73 -7.62 -2.04
C HIS A 146 -13.02 -8.75 -3.06
N VAL A 147 -12.16 -8.90 -4.07
CA VAL A 147 -12.32 -9.95 -5.08
C VAL A 147 -11.99 -11.34 -4.52
N ALA A 148 -11.01 -11.43 -3.62
CA ALA A 148 -10.62 -12.66 -2.92
C ALA A 148 -11.71 -13.16 -1.95
N ALA A 149 -12.57 -12.28 -1.44
CA ALA A 149 -13.76 -12.68 -0.69
C ALA A 149 -14.86 -13.22 -1.62
N ALA A 150 -15.16 -12.53 -2.72
CA ALA A 150 -16.14 -13.00 -3.72
C ALA A 150 -15.74 -14.37 -4.31
N SER A 151 -14.44 -14.55 -4.52
CA SER A 151 -13.75 -15.78 -4.88
C SER A 151 -14.05 -17.01 -4.02
N ALA A 152 -14.39 -16.83 -2.75
CA ALA A 152 -14.68 -17.93 -1.84
C ALA A 152 -16.16 -18.34 -1.86
N ALA A 153 -17.03 -17.44 -2.35
CA ALA A 153 -18.48 -17.61 -2.41
C ALA A 153 -18.98 -18.16 -3.75
N GLU A 154 -18.27 -17.91 -4.86
CA GLU A 154 -18.71 -18.29 -6.21
C GLU A 154 -17.80 -19.35 -6.87
N ASP A 155 -18.40 -20.42 -7.42
CA ASP A 155 -17.68 -21.51 -8.13
C ASP A 155 -17.16 -21.11 -9.53
N ARG A 156 -17.67 -20.02 -10.14
CA ARG A 156 -17.27 -19.56 -11.48
C ARG A 156 -17.00 -18.06 -11.50
N PHE A 157 -15.72 -17.72 -11.39
CA PHE A 157 -15.25 -16.37 -11.67
C PHE A 157 -15.51 -15.92 -13.10
N ARG A 158 -15.91 -14.67 -13.25
CA ARG A 158 -15.92 -13.99 -14.54
C ARG A 158 -14.50 -13.53 -14.87
N ASP A 159 -14.14 -13.53 -16.16
CA ASP A 159 -12.81 -13.10 -16.61
C ASP A 159 -12.36 -11.71 -16.07
N PRO A 160 -13.24 -10.70 -15.92
CA PRO A 160 -12.86 -9.41 -15.35
C PRO A 160 -12.42 -9.46 -13.89
N GLU A 161 -13.04 -10.30 -13.06
CA GLU A 161 -12.69 -10.44 -11.64
C GLU A 161 -11.32 -11.08 -11.47
N ARG A 162 -11.00 -12.08 -12.31
CA ARG A 162 -9.68 -12.72 -12.32
C ARG A 162 -8.58 -11.72 -12.67
N TRP A 163 -8.81 -10.91 -13.71
CA TRP A 163 -7.88 -9.85 -14.08
C TRP A 163 -7.71 -8.80 -12.98
N LEU A 164 -8.81 -8.45 -12.30
CA LEU A 164 -8.75 -7.50 -11.20
C LEU A 164 -7.94 -8.06 -10.03
N LEU A 165 -8.17 -9.32 -9.63
CA LEU A 165 -7.43 -10.00 -8.56
C LEU A 165 -5.94 -10.13 -8.88
N CYS A 166 -5.60 -10.66 -10.05
CA CYS A 166 -4.21 -10.84 -10.47
C CYS A 166 -3.50 -9.49 -10.67
N GLY A 167 -4.20 -8.52 -11.29
CA GLY A 167 -3.66 -7.19 -11.53
C GLY A 167 -3.42 -6.42 -10.23
N SER A 168 -4.33 -6.49 -9.27
CA SER A 168 -4.15 -5.80 -7.99
C SER A 168 -3.10 -6.48 -7.12
N LEU A 169 -3.07 -7.81 -7.02
CA LEU A 169 -1.98 -8.51 -6.32
C LEU A 169 -0.60 -8.23 -6.97
N GLY A 170 -0.53 -8.25 -8.29
CA GLY A 170 0.70 -7.94 -9.03
C GLY A 170 1.16 -6.50 -8.83
N THR A 171 0.23 -5.54 -8.82
CA THR A 171 0.52 -4.14 -8.51
C THR A 171 1.03 -4.00 -7.07
N GLY A 172 0.40 -4.67 -6.10
CA GLY A 172 0.84 -4.67 -4.70
C GLY A 172 2.25 -5.23 -4.54
N LEU A 173 2.55 -6.36 -5.18
CA LEU A 173 3.90 -6.94 -5.23
C LEU A 173 4.92 -5.99 -5.87
N TYR A 174 4.56 -5.34 -6.98
CA TYR A 174 5.42 -4.36 -7.63
C TYR A 174 5.69 -3.15 -6.75
N CYS A 175 4.67 -2.68 -6.01
CA CYS A 175 4.84 -1.62 -5.03
C CYS A 175 5.73 -2.06 -3.86
N LEU A 176 5.56 -3.28 -3.31
CA LEU A 176 6.46 -3.80 -2.27
C LEU A 176 7.91 -3.88 -2.76
N TYR A 177 8.11 -4.32 -4.00
CA TYR A 177 9.43 -4.33 -4.64
C TYR A 177 10.00 -2.91 -4.78
N GLY A 178 9.19 -1.94 -5.21
CA GLY A 178 9.58 -0.54 -5.26
C GLY A 178 9.97 0.00 -3.88
N LEU A 179 9.18 -0.28 -2.83
CA LEU A 179 9.53 0.11 -1.46
C LEU A 179 10.87 -0.47 -1.04
N ALA A 180 11.12 -1.76 -1.30
CA ALA A 180 12.39 -2.41 -0.99
C ALA A 180 13.58 -1.78 -1.73
N LEU A 181 13.43 -1.41 -3.01
CA LEU A 181 14.44 -0.69 -3.78
C LEU A 181 14.77 0.70 -3.21
N LEU A 182 13.80 1.35 -2.56
CA LEU A 182 13.99 2.66 -1.95
C LEU A 182 14.75 2.59 -0.62
N TYR A 183 14.96 1.41 -0.03
CA TYR A 183 15.87 1.27 1.12
C TYR A 183 17.32 1.27 0.65
N GLU A 184 18.17 2.04 1.34
CA GLU A 184 19.61 2.05 1.12
C GLU A 184 20.26 0.99 2.03
N ASP A 185 20.96 0.04 1.42
CA ASP A 185 21.64 -1.05 2.12
C ASP A 185 23.08 -0.64 2.46
N ARG A 186 23.49 -0.87 3.71
CA ARG A 186 24.85 -0.64 4.21
C ARG A 186 25.60 -1.94 4.51
N ASP A 187 25.11 -3.05 3.99
CA ASP A 187 25.75 -4.34 4.19
C ASP A 187 27.06 -4.45 3.38
N ALA A 188 27.99 -5.26 3.91
CA ALA A 188 29.23 -5.55 3.21
C ALA A 188 28.96 -6.27 1.88
N PRO A 189 29.76 -6.01 0.83
CA PRO A 189 29.59 -6.67 -0.46
C PRO A 189 29.67 -8.20 -0.29
N GLY A 190 28.61 -8.90 -0.68
CA GLY A 190 28.49 -10.36 -0.58
C GLY A 190 27.50 -10.89 0.48
N THR A 191 26.88 -10.03 1.29
CA THR A 191 25.86 -10.45 2.28
C THR A 191 24.46 -10.63 1.66
N LEU A 192 24.12 -9.84 0.64
CA LEU A 192 22.87 -9.98 -0.11
C LEU A 192 23.06 -10.89 -1.34
N MET A 193 22.10 -11.79 -1.59
CA MET A 193 22.08 -12.66 -2.77
C MET A 193 21.95 -11.86 -4.09
N LEU A 194 21.34 -10.67 -4.01
CA LEU A 194 21.29 -9.66 -5.08
C LEU A 194 21.80 -8.34 -4.50
N SER A 195 22.99 -7.91 -4.92
CA SER A 195 23.47 -6.58 -4.58
C SER A 195 22.68 -5.52 -5.34
N LYS A 196 22.14 -4.49 -4.66
CA LYS A 196 21.57 -3.34 -5.35
C LYS A 196 22.65 -2.59 -6.12
N VAL A 197 22.45 -2.41 -7.43
CA VAL A 197 23.37 -1.67 -8.30
C VAL A 197 23.23 -0.19 -7.96
N GLY A 198 24.19 0.34 -7.19
CA GLY A 198 24.16 1.75 -6.80
C GLY A 198 25.18 2.25 -5.78
N HIS A 199 26.10 1.42 -5.27
CA HIS A 199 27.25 1.93 -4.52
C HIS A 199 28.36 2.32 -5.52
N PRO A 200 28.62 3.61 -5.77
CA PRO A 200 29.93 4.01 -6.26
C PRO A 200 30.93 3.74 -5.15
N GLU A 201 31.87 2.88 -5.48
CA GLU A 201 33.17 2.68 -4.82
C GLU A 201 33.90 4.00 -4.48
#